data_AF-A0A9N9AXW8-F1
#
_entry.id   AF-A0A9N9AXW8-F1
#
_cell.length_a   1.000
_cell.length_b   1.000
_cell.length_c   1.000
_cell.angle_alpha   90.00
_cell.angle_beta   90.00
_cell.angle_gamma   90.00
#
_symmetry.space_group_name_H-M   'P 1'
#
loop_
_entity.id
_entity.type
_entity.pdbx_description
1 polymer ?
#
loop_
_entity_poly.entity_id
_entity_poly.type
_entity_poly.pdbx_seq_one_letter_code
_entity_poly.pdbx_strand_id
1 'polypeptide(L)'
;MPRLTKVQSVKMRVLQKYPKIDNSVNQQCISTSQLTASQIERIRKDLITKVNYLSEKELIASSQLFNNIVYKTGIYKGKILSSYLQKKAVELMYTIKGKSSFNFQETIKSLKIENSKLKKKIQRLNYKVASLTQKLQYFKRSKNKHISKIRSVVRKRQKISDKNVNKAIIKKFKQNDRTYTPEFVSLATNLSTTGQVSIASTVQYTKKIVAFLTGYSPQLWLSASTLSRWTKEVAQISIQDNLPQFSSRFSSYEPMLTILNMKDLDQCSALTVSSSVGEAIIKNSLNPAQSIEHPDEVFVEEFLLAYEILPEDEFVDLTNRVENGLVKALEAFKK
;
A
#
# COMPACT_ATOMS: atom_id res chain seq x y z
N MET A 1 -30.60 -2.38 -17.35
CA MET A 1 -30.72 -2.41 -15.88
C MET A 1 -29.99 -1.21 -15.29
N PRO A 2 -30.67 -0.17 -14.77
CA PRO A 2 -29.99 1.01 -14.25
C PRO A 2 -29.31 0.70 -12.91
N ARG A 3 -28.02 1.01 -12.78
CA ARG A 3 -27.25 0.88 -11.54
C ARG A 3 -27.71 1.95 -10.55
N LEU A 4 -28.25 1.52 -9.41
CA LEU A 4 -28.64 2.39 -8.30
C LEU A 4 -27.43 3.17 -7.77
N THR A 5 -27.65 4.45 -7.48
CA THR A 5 -26.61 5.32 -6.89
C THR A 5 -26.30 4.90 -5.46
N LYS A 6 -25.08 5.21 -4.99
CA LYS A 6 -24.56 4.86 -3.65
C LYS A 6 -25.47 5.33 -2.50
N VAL A 7 -26.27 6.38 -2.73
CA VAL A 7 -27.28 6.89 -1.77
C VAL A 7 -28.52 5.98 -1.70
N GLN A 8 -28.96 5.44 -2.84
CA GLN A 8 -30.09 4.51 -2.90
C GLN A 8 -29.75 3.14 -2.29
N SER A 9 -28.48 2.70 -2.40
CA SER A 9 -28.04 1.46 -1.76
C SER A 9 -27.97 1.57 -0.23
N VAL A 10 -27.66 2.75 0.31
CA VAL A 10 -27.69 3.02 1.76
C VAL A 10 -29.14 3.11 2.26
N LYS A 11 -30.05 3.77 1.52
CA LYS A 11 -31.47 3.84 1.87
C LYS A 11 -32.12 2.45 1.91
N MET A 12 -31.77 1.56 0.99
CA MET A 12 -32.23 0.16 0.97
C MET A 12 -31.70 -0.66 2.15
N ARG A 13 -30.44 -0.46 2.59
CA ARG A 13 -29.90 -1.14 3.78
C ARG A 13 -30.54 -0.67 5.08
N VAL A 14 -30.93 0.60 5.17
CA VAL A 14 -31.65 1.12 6.34
C VAL A 14 -33.07 0.54 6.40
N LEU A 15 -33.75 0.41 5.26
CA LEU A 15 -35.10 -0.18 5.19
C LEU A 15 -35.13 -1.71 5.40
N GLN A 16 -34.03 -2.42 5.15
CA GLN A 16 -33.90 -3.85 5.48
C GLN A 16 -33.61 -4.12 6.97
N LYS A 17 -33.10 -3.12 7.71
CA LYS A 17 -32.73 -3.28 9.12
C LYS A 17 -33.90 -3.11 10.09
N TYR A 18 -35.05 -2.66 9.60
CA TYR A 18 -36.31 -2.62 10.34
C TYR A 18 -37.29 -3.55 9.62
N PRO A 19 -37.61 -4.73 10.16
CA PRO A 19 -38.69 -5.53 9.59
C PRO A 19 -39.96 -4.69 9.61
N LYS A 20 -40.66 -4.66 8.47
CA LYS A 20 -42.03 -4.17 8.37
C LYS A 20 -42.80 -4.75 9.56
N ILE A 21 -43.37 -3.89 10.39
CA ILE A 21 -44.35 -4.32 11.36
C ILE A 21 -45.50 -4.86 10.52
N ASP A 22 -45.59 -6.19 10.49
CA ASP A 22 -46.73 -6.90 9.93
C ASP A 22 -47.99 -6.41 10.65
N ASN A 23 -48.80 -5.64 9.94
CA ASN A 23 -50.15 -5.25 10.38
C ASN A 23 -51.14 -6.42 10.22
N SER A 24 -50.68 -7.66 10.37
CA SER A 24 -51.48 -8.88 10.29
C SER A 24 -51.57 -9.58 11.66
N VAL A 25 -51.83 -8.81 12.72
CA VAL A 25 -52.32 -9.38 13.97
C VAL A 25 -53.77 -8.99 14.11
N ASN A 26 -54.62 -9.94 13.70
CA ASN A 26 -56.02 -10.12 14.03
C ASN A 26 -56.62 -9.02 14.92
N GLN A 27 -57.35 -8.10 14.28
CA GLN A 27 -58.45 -7.40 14.92
C GLN A 27 -59.51 -8.43 15.33
N GLN A 28 -59.30 -9.07 16.48
CA GLN A 28 -60.41 -9.40 17.36
C GLN A 28 -60.64 -8.19 18.26
N CYS A 29 -61.00 -7.07 17.61
CA CYS A 29 -61.86 -6.09 18.25
C CYS A 29 -63.19 -6.81 18.45
N ILE A 30 -63.60 -6.97 19.70
CA ILE A 30 -65.03 -7.07 19.99
C ILE A 30 -65.58 -5.74 19.48
N SER A 31 -66.10 -5.74 18.26
CA SER A 31 -66.78 -4.60 17.69
C SER A 31 -67.91 -4.26 18.67
N THR A 32 -67.88 -3.05 19.23
CA THR A 32 -68.93 -2.48 20.07
C THR A 32 -70.29 -2.37 19.35
N SER A 33 -70.42 -2.93 18.15
CA SER A 33 -71.59 -2.91 17.29
C SER A 33 -72.65 -3.98 17.61
N GLN A 34 -72.51 -4.82 18.65
CA GLN A 34 -73.54 -5.80 19.01
C GLN A 34 -73.65 -6.09 20.53
N LEU A 35 -73.60 -5.07 21.40
CA LEU A 35 -74.01 -5.26 22.81
C LEU A 35 -75.48 -4.87 22.97
N THR A 36 -76.31 -5.78 23.48
CA THR A 36 -77.70 -5.49 23.82
C THR A 36 -77.75 -4.52 25.01
N ALA A 37 -78.81 -3.71 25.11
CA ALA A 37 -79.00 -2.81 26.24
C ALA A 37 -78.91 -3.54 27.61
N SER A 38 -79.38 -4.80 27.66
CA SER A 38 -79.29 -5.66 28.84
C SER A 38 -77.85 -6.04 29.21
N GLN A 39 -76.94 -6.18 28.25
CA GLN A 39 -75.52 -6.47 28.50
C GLN A 39 -74.78 -5.22 29.01
N ILE A 40 -75.09 -4.04 28.45
CA ILE A 40 -74.51 -2.76 28.90
C ILE A 40 -74.89 -2.49 30.36
N GLU A 41 -76.16 -2.72 30.72
CA GLU A 41 -76.61 -2.55 32.11
C GLU A 41 -75.94 -3.54 33.07
N ARG A 42 -75.65 -4.77 32.63
CA ARG A 42 -74.86 -5.72 33.43
C ARG A 42 -73.43 -5.22 33.65
N ILE A 43 -72.77 -4.72 32.61
CA ILE A 43 -71.40 -4.17 32.71
C ILE A 43 -71.37 -2.96 33.64
N ARG A 44 -72.36 -2.08 33.54
CA ARG A 44 -72.49 -0.90 34.41
C ARG A 44 -72.66 -1.30 35.88
N LYS A 45 -73.55 -2.26 36.16
CA LYS A 45 -73.75 -2.79 37.53
C LYS A 45 -72.46 -3.42 38.07
N ASP A 46 -71.82 -4.29 37.29
CA ASP A 46 -70.56 -4.94 37.69
C ASP A 46 -69.44 -3.91 37.98
N LEU A 47 -69.33 -2.87 37.16
CA LEU A 47 -68.34 -1.80 37.39
C LEU A 47 -68.63 -1.02 38.68
N ILE A 48 -69.88 -0.66 38.93
CA ILE A 48 -70.29 0.04 40.17
C ILE A 48 -69.97 -0.83 41.38
N THR A 49 -70.32 -2.11 41.32
CA THR A 49 -70.01 -3.08 42.38
C THR A 49 -68.51 -3.14 42.64
N LYS A 50 -67.69 -3.27 41.58
CA LYS A 50 -66.22 -3.29 41.71
C LYS A 50 -65.66 -2.02 42.35
N VAL A 51 -66.17 -0.85 41.95
CA VAL A 51 -65.75 0.43 42.53
C VAL A 51 -66.12 0.53 44.01
N ASN A 52 -67.31 0.04 44.40
CA ASN A 52 -67.76 0.04 45.79
C ASN A 52 -66.94 -0.88 46.71
N TYR A 53 -66.24 -1.88 46.15
CA TYR A 53 -65.36 -2.78 46.89
C TYR A 53 -63.90 -2.32 46.97
N LEU A 54 -63.54 -1.19 46.33
CA LEU A 54 -62.17 -0.65 46.42
C LEU A 54 -61.91 -0.02 47.79
N SER A 55 -60.71 -0.21 48.32
CA SER A 55 -60.27 0.54 49.51
C SER A 55 -60.11 2.04 49.20
N GLU A 56 -60.12 2.91 50.21
CA GLU A 56 -59.96 4.36 50.03
C GLU A 56 -58.70 4.74 49.23
N LYS A 57 -57.59 4.05 49.47
CA LYS A 57 -56.32 4.27 48.75
C LYS A 57 -56.43 3.90 47.27
N GLU A 58 -57.07 2.77 46.98
CA GLU A 58 -57.28 2.31 45.61
C GLU A 58 -58.31 3.16 44.87
N LEU A 59 -59.30 3.71 45.58
CA LEU A 59 -60.27 4.65 45.03
C LEU A 59 -59.58 5.94 44.57
N ILE A 60 -58.70 6.51 45.39
CA ILE A 60 -57.90 7.69 45.03
C ILE A 60 -56.99 7.38 43.83
N ALA A 61 -56.29 6.24 43.86
CA ALA A 61 -55.41 5.83 42.77
C ALA A 61 -56.18 5.57 41.45
N SER A 62 -57.36 4.94 41.55
CA SER A 62 -58.23 4.68 40.40
C SER A 62 -58.79 5.96 39.82
N SER A 63 -59.19 6.93 40.65
CA SER A 63 -59.61 8.26 40.21
C SER A 63 -58.51 8.98 39.42
N GLN A 64 -57.27 8.95 39.92
CA GLN A 64 -56.12 9.48 39.20
C GLN A 64 -55.87 8.75 37.87
N LEU A 65 -55.99 7.43 37.86
CA LEU A 65 -55.85 6.63 36.64
C LEU A 65 -56.91 7.01 35.60
N PHE A 66 -58.19 7.08 35.99
CA PHE A 66 -59.29 7.48 35.09
C PHE A 66 -59.05 8.87 34.48
N ASN A 67 -58.55 9.83 35.27
CA ASN A 67 -58.19 11.15 34.78
C ASN A 67 -57.00 11.14 33.79
N ASN A 68 -56.10 10.17 33.91
CA ASN A 68 -54.91 10.05 33.05
C ASN A 68 -55.17 9.27 31.75
N ILE A 69 -56.15 8.35 31.74
CA ILE A 69 -56.51 7.57 30.55
C ILE A 69 -57.58 8.25 29.68
N VAL A 70 -57.80 9.55 29.86
CA VAL A 70 -58.70 10.37 29.04
C VAL A 70 -57.89 11.33 28.19
N TYR A 71 -58.28 11.51 26.93
CA TYR A 71 -57.63 12.52 26.08
C TYR A 71 -57.85 13.92 26.66
N LYS A 72 -56.75 14.62 26.99
CA LYS A 72 -56.80 15.97 27.58
C LYS A 72 -57.02 17.06 26.53
N THR A 73 -56.64 16.80 25.28
CA THR A 73 -56.69 17.75 24.15
C THR A 73 -57.08 17.04 22.85
N GLY A 74 -57.47 17.82 21.82
CA GLY A 74 -57.79 17.33 20.47
C GLY A 74 -59.24 16.86 20.27
N ILE A 75 -59.52 16.27 19.11
CA ILE A 75 -60.87 15.88 18.66
C ILE A 75 -61.53 14.76 19.50
N TYR A 76 -60.72 14.03 20.28
CA TYR A 76 -61.18 12.97 21.18
C TYR A 76 -61.19 13.42 22.65
N LYS A 77 -61.00 14.72 22.94
CA LYS A 77 -60.95 15.25 24.30
C LYS A 77 -62.15 14.77 25.13
N GLY A 78 -61.89 14.30 26.35
CA GLY A 78 -62.92 13.77 27.26
C GLY A 78 -63.29 12.31 27.01
N LYS A 79 -62.85 11.69 25.90
CA LYS A 79 -63.03 10.25 25.66
C LYS A 79 -61.89 9.46 26.31
N ILE A 80 -62.22 8.26 26.77
CA ILE A 80 -61.22 7.29 27.27
C ILE A 80 -60.34 6.84 26.10
N LEU A 81 -59.04 6.64 26.36
CA LEU A 81 -58.07 6.10 25.40
C LEU A 81 -58.61 4.81 24.76
N SER A 82 -58.30 4.59 23.49
CA SER A 82 -58.73 3.37 22.80
C SER A 82 -58.19 2.09 23.48
N SER A 83 -58.95 1.00 23.41
CA SER A 83 -58.55 -0.30 23.99
C SER A 83 -57.17 -0.76 23.49
N TYR A 84 -56.83 -0.46 22.24
CA TYR A 84 -55.49 -0.71 21.69
C TYR A 84 -54.39 0.00 22.47
N LEU A 85 -54.54 1.31 22.73
CA LEU A 85 -53.55 2.09 23.47
C LEU A 85 -53.45 1.62 24.92
N GLN A 86 -54.57 1.26 25.54
CA GLN A 86 -54.59 0.69 26.89
C GLN A 86 -53.80 -0.63 26.95
N LYS A 87 -54.04 -1.56 26.02
CA LYS A 87 -53.30 -2.83 25.92
C LYS A 87 -51.80 -2.58 25.70
N LYS A 88 -51.45 -1.66 24.79
CA LYS A 88 -50.04 -1.33 24.50
C LYS A 88 -49.32 -0.72 25.71
N ALA A 89 -50.00 0.11 26.50
CA ALA A 89 -49.44 0.68 27.71
C ALA A 89 -49.12 -0.41 28.75
N VAL A 90 -50.02 -1.39 28.91
CA VAL A 90 -49.81 -2.54 29.80
C VAL A 90 -48.63 -3.40 29.33
N GLU A 91 -48.55 -3.74 28.04
CA GLU A 91 -47.40 -4.45 27.45
C GLU A 91 -46.07 -3.72 27.73
N LEU A 92 -46.05 -2.39 27.56
CA LEU A 92 -44.88 -1.56 27.87
C LEU A 92 -44.50 -1.64 29.35
N MET A 93 -45.46 -1.56 30.27
CA MET A 93 -45.18 -1.70 31.70
C MET A 93 -44.55 -3.05 32.06
N TYR A 94 -44.99 -4.15 31.43
CA TYR A 94 -44.39 -5.47 31.62
C TYR A 94 -42.97 -5.55 31.04
N THR A 95 -42.73 -5.02 29.84
CA THR A 95 -41.37 -4.99 29.25
C THR A 95 -40.38 -4.12 30.03
N ILE A 96 -40.85 -3.03 30.65
CA ILE A 96 -40.01 -2.15 31.48
C ILE A 96 -39.69 -2.82 32.83
N LYS A 97 -40.66 -3.49 33.46
CA LYS A 97 -40.43 -4.25 34.71
C LYS A 97 -39.45 -5.43 34.53
N GLY A 98 -39.40 -6.06 33.35
CA GLY A 98 -38.45 -7.12 33.04
C GLY A 98 -37.03 -6.64 32.67
N LYS A 99 -36.83 -5.34 32.45
CA LYS A 99 -35.54 -4.73 32.07
C LYS A 99 -35.11 -3.64 33.07
N SER A 100 -35.45 -3.81 34.34
CA SER A 100 -35.10 -2.84 35.37
C SER A 100 -33.59 -2.78 35.61
N SER A 101 -33.02 -1.62 35.31
CA SER A 101 -31.95 -0.93 36.06
C SER A 101 -30.48 -1.37 35.96
N PHE A 102 -30.06 -2.37 35.16
CA PHE A 102 -28.66 -2.85 35.22
C PHE A 102 -27.69 -2.49 34.08
N ASN A 103 -27.97 -1.56 33.16
CA ASN A 103 -26.96 -1.32 32.09
C ASN A 103 -26.82 0.08 31.50
N PHE A 104 -27.71 1.02 31.80
CA PHE A 104 -27.60 2.36 31.19
C PHE A 104 -26.43 3.17 31.73
N GLN A 105 -26.16 3.13 33.04
CA GLN A 105 -25.03 3.88 33.62
C GLN A 105 -23.67 3.30 33.23
N GLU A 106 -23.56 1.97 33.16
CA GLU A 106 -22.33 1.31 32.70
C GLU A 106 -22.07 1.58 31.21
N THR A 107 -23.11 1.54 30.38
CA THR A 107 -23.02 1.90 28.96
C THR A 107 -22.61 3.38 28.78
N ILE A 108 -23.17 4.29 29.59
CA ILE A 108 -22.76 5.71 29.54
C ILE A 108 -21.29 5.87 29.96
N LYS A 109 -20.84 5.16 30.99
CA LYS A 109 -19.43 5.18 31.43
C LYS A 109 -18.51 4.60 30.35
N SER A 110 -18.85 3.47 29.74
CA SER A 110 -18.06 2.84 28.68
C SER A 110 -17.95 3.73 27.43
N LEU A 111 -19.07 4.32 26.99
CA LEU A 111 -19.09 5.26 25.87
C LEU A 111 -18.27 6.53 26.14
N LYS A 112 -18.26 7.04 27.39
CA LYS A 112 -17.39 8.17 27.78
C LYS A 112 -15.90 7.81 27.66
N ILE A 113 -15.53 6.61 28.11
CA ILE A 113 -14.14 6.13 28.00
C ILE A 113 -13.76 5.98 26.54
N GLU A 114 -14.61 5.37 25.71
CA GLU A 114 -14.36 5.18 24.29
C GLU A 114 -14.21 6.52 23.56
N ASN A 115 -15.12 7.48 23.80
CA ASN A 115 -15.01 8.83 23.26
C ASN A 115 -13.70 9.53 23.66
N SER A 116 -13.25 9.35 24.91
CA SER A 116 -11.97 9.91 25.34
C SER A 116 -10.78 9.28 24.60
N LYS A 117 -10.83 7.97 24.34
CA LYS A 117 -9.80 7.25 23.57
C LYS A 117 -9.79 7.71 22.11
N LEU A 118 -10.97 7.84 21.49
CA LEU A 118 -11.12 8.33 20.13
C LEU A 118 -10.61 9.76 19.98
N LYS A 119 -10.92 10.65 20.93
CA LYS A 119 -10.41 12.03 20.94
C LYS A 119 -8.88 12.08 20.98
N LYS A 120 -8.24 11.24 21.81
CA LYS A 120 -6.78 11.11 21.86
C LYS A 120 -6.20 10.59 20.54
N LYS A 121 -6.83 9.60 19.91
CA LYS A 121 -6.41 9.09 18.59
C LYS A 121 -6.49 10.18 17.52
N ILE A 122 -7.59 10.92 17.47
CA ILE A 122 -7.77 12.04 16.52
C ILE A 122 -6.68 13.09 16.72
N GLN A 123 -6.37 13.48 17.96
CA GLN A 123 -5.29 14.42 18.23
C GLN A 123 -3.93 13.92 17.70
N ARG A 124 -3.57 12.66 17.99
CA ARG A 124 -2.32 12.06 17.50
C ARG A 124 -2.23 12.05 15.97
N LEU A 125 -3.33 11.69 15.30
CA LEU A 125 -3.39 11.69 13.84
C LEU A 125 -3.26 13.11 13.27
N ASN A 126 -3.92 14.10 13.88
CA ASN A 126 -3.79 15.50 13.47
C ASN A 126 -2.34 16.00 13.59
N TYR A 127 -1.63 15.67 14.66
CA TYR A 127 -0.20 15.99 14.78
C TYR A 127 0.63 15.32 13.68
N LYS A 128 0.36 14.05 13.36
CA LYS A 128 1.06 13.34 12.28
C LYS A 128 0.80 13.98 10.92
N VAL A 129 -0.45 14.34 10.63
CA VAL A 129 -0.84 15.05 9.40
C VAL A 129 -0.13 16.39 9.29
N ALA A 130 -0.11 17.20 10.36
CA ALA A 130 0.58 18.48 10.36
C ALA A 130 2.09 18.33 10.11
N SER A 131 2.72 17.35 10.78
CA SER A 131 4.15 17.04 10.59
C SER A 131 4.47 16.62 9.16
N LEU A 132 3.68 15.71 8.58
CA LEU A 132 3.86 15.26 7.20
C LEU A 132 3.65 16.40 6.20
N THR A 133 2.66 17.25 6.45
CA THR A 133 2.39 18.44 5.61
C THR A 133 3.61 19.39 5.60
N GLN A 134 4.24 19.61 6.76
CA GLN A 134 5.44 20.42 6.86
C GLN A 134 6.63 19.80 6.10
N LYS A 135 6.84 18.49 6.22
CA LYS A 135 7.87 17.77 5.47
C LYS A 135 7.64 17.89 3.96
N LEU A 136 6.40 17.70 3.50
CA LEU A 136 6.04 17.82 2.09
C LEU A 136 6.30 19.23 1.55
N GLN A 137 5.99 20.27 2.33
CA GLN A 137 6.30 21.65 1.96
C GLN A 137 7.80 21.89 1.84
N TYR A 138 8.61 21.33 2.74
CA TYR A 138 10.06 21.39 2.66
C TYR A 138 10.59 20.73 1.38
N PHE A 139 10.16 19.50 1.07
CA PHE A 139 10.55 18.82 -0.16
C PHE A 139 10.18 19.61 -1.41
N LYS A 140 8.98 20.18 -1.46
CA LYS A 140 8.53 21.04 -2.57
C LYS A 140 9.45 22.26 -2.76
N ARG A 141 9.87 22.92 -1.67
CA ARG A 141 10.82 24.04 -1.72
C ARG A 141 12.19 23.59 -2.22
N SER A 142 12.68 22.45 -1.74
CA SER A 142 13.97 21.88 -2.17
C SER A 142 13.96 21.55 -3.67
N LYS A 143 12.92 20.87 -4.16
CA LYS A 143 12.72 20.57 -5.58
C LYS A 143 12.74 21.83 -6.43
N ASN A 144 11.99 22.87 -6.03
CA ASN A 144 11.96 24.14 -6.76
C ASN A 144 13.34 24.82 -6.80
N LYS A 145 14.11 24.77 -5.71
CA LYS A 145 15.49 25.26 -5.66
C LYS A 145 16.38 24.49 -6.64
N HIS A 146 16.27 23.17 -6.68
CA HIS A 146 17.04 22.33 -7.61
C HIS A 146 16.71 22.63 -9.07
N ILE A 147 15.42 22.68 -9.42
CA ILE A 147 14.95 23.06 -10.75
C ILE A 147 15.50 24.44 -11.15
N SER A 148 15.48 25.40 -10.22
CA SER A 148 16.00 26.75 -10.47
C SER A 148 17.50 26.74 -10.73
N LYS A 149 18.26 25.90 -10.01
CA LYS A 149 19.70 25.69 -10.26
C LYS A 149 19.95 25.10 -11.65
N ILE A 150 19.21 24.06 -12.04
CA ILE A 150 19.29 23.48 -13.39
C ILE A 150 19.01 24.56 -14.44
N ARG A 151 17.90 25.29 -14.31
CA ARG A 151 17.54 26.36 -15.26
C ARG A 151 18.61 27.44 -15.35
N SER A 152 19.21 27.82 -14.23
CA SER A 152 20.33 28.77 -14.21
C SER A 152 21.54 28.24 -14.97
N VAL A 153 21.92 26.97 -14.75
CA VAL A 153 23.03 26.33 -15.48
C VAL A 153 22.72 26.26 -16.98
N VAL A 154 21.51 25.83 -17.36
CA VAL A 154 21.10 25.75 -18.77
C VAL A 154 21.12 27.12 -19.43
N ARG A 155 20.61 28.17 -18.78
CA ARG A 155 20.65 29.55 -19.29
C ARG A 155 22.07 30.08 -19.44
N LYS A 156 22.98 29.73 -18.53
CA LYS A 156 24.38 30.17 -18.55
C LYS A 156 25.25 29.37 -19.54
N ARG A 157 24.79 28.20 -20.00
CA ARG A 157 25.50 27.48 -21.06
C ARG A 157 25.35 28.27 -22.36
N GLN A 158 26.46 28.86 -22.82
CA GLN A 158 26.59 29.28 -24.21
C GLN A 158 26.23 28.12 -25.13
N LYS A 159 25.63 28.40 -26.28
CA LYS A 159 25.36 27.41 -27.34
C LYS A 159 26.66 26.66 -27.63
N ILE A 160 26.83 25.47 -27.06
CA ILE A 160 28.01 24.66 -27.28
C ILE A 160 27.87 24.18 -28.72
N SER A 161 28.69 24.71 -29.61
CA SER A 161 28.75 24.21 -30.99
C SER A 161 29.07 22.72 -30.96
N ASP A 162 28.46 21.94 -31.85
CA ASP A 162 28.75 20.52 -32.04
C ASP A 162 30.25 20.27 -32.21
N LYS A 163 30.98 21.22 -32.79
CA LYS A 163 32.44 21.18 -32.91
C LYS A 163 33.16 21.13 -31.55
N ASN A 164 32.66 21.86 -30.56
CA ASN A 164 33.24 21.88 -29.21
C ASN A 164 32.90 20.60 -28.44
N VAL A 165 31.69 20.08 -28.61
CA VAL A 165 31.28 18.77 -28.05
C VAL A 165 32.15 17.66 -28.63
N ASN A 166 32.28 17.62 -29.96
CA ASN A 166 33.09 16.63 -30.66
C ASN A 166 34.55 16.73 -30.23
N LYS A 167 35.13 17.93 -30.12
CA LYS A 167 36.50 18.12 -29.63
C LYS A 167 36.67 17.59 -28.19
N ALA A 168 35.68 17.80 -27.31
CA ALA A 168 35.73 17.29 -25.94
C ALA A 168 35.63 15.76 -25.88
N ILE A 169 34.75 15.16 -26.70
CA ILE A 169 34.61 13.70 -26.82
C ILE A 169 35.89 13.09 -27.37
N ILE A 170 36.45 13.64 -28.45
CA ILE A 170 37.72 13.17 -29.03
C ILE A 170 38.85 13.23 -28.01
N LYS A 171 38.92 14.30 -27.20
CA LYS A 171 39.91 14.44 -26.11
C LYS A 171 39.79 13.36 -25.03
N LYS A 172 38.63 12.70 -24.89
CA LYS A 172 38.47 11.55 -23.99
C LYS A 172 39.03 10.26 -24.56
N PHE A 173 39.15 10.16 -25.88
CA PHE A 173 39.71 8.99 -26.57
C PHE A 173 41.20 9.16 -26.91
N LYS A 174 41.62 10.39 -27.23
CA LYS A 174 42.96 10.74 -27.69
C LYS A 174 43.55 11.87 -26.88
N GLN A 175 44.80 11.72 -26.45
CA GLN A 175 45.55 12.80 -25.83
C GLN A 175 46.09 13.77 -26.89
N ASN A 176 46.50 13.23 -28.04
CA ASN A 176 46.89 13.96 -29.25
C ASN A 176 46.52 13.13 -30.49
N ASP A 177 46.83 13.60 -31.70
CA ASP A 177 46.44 12.90 -32.93
C ASP A 177 47.01 11.47 -33.06
N ARG A 178 48.13 11.19 -32.38
CA ARG A 178 48.93 9.95 -32.46
C ARG A 178 48.81 9.04 -31.23
N THR A 179 48.41 9.55 -30.07
CA THR A 179 48.35 8.79 -28.80
C THR A 179 46.96 8.74 -28.21
N TYR A 180 46.61 7.55 -27.73
CA TYR A 180 45.33 7.27 -27.09
C TYR A 180 45.40 7.52 -25.59
N THR A 181 44.26 7.84 -25.00
CA THR A 181 44.14 7.94 -23.55
C THR A 181 44.24 6.54 -22.92
N PRO A 182 44.88 6.39 -21.74
CA PRO A 182 44.96 5.11 -21.04
C PRO A 182 43.59 4.48 -20.79
N GLU A 183 42.57 5.29 -20.50
CA GLU A 183 41.20 4.85 -20.26
C GLU A 183 40.59 4.23 -21.52
N PHE A 184 40.86 4.80 -22.70
CA PHE A 184 40.39 4.25 -23.96
C PHE A 184 41.12 2.97 -24.35
N VAL A 185 42.44 2.89 -24.09
CA VAL A 185 43.23 1.67 -24.30
C VAL A 185 42.68 0.54 -23.43
N SER A 186 42.44 0.82 -22.14
CA SER A 186 41.84 -0.15 -21.21
C SER A 186 40.45 -0.60 -21.67
N LEU A 187 39.57 0.33 -22.04
CA LEU A 187 38.23 0.01 -22.55
C LEU A 187 38.28 -0.87 -23.81
N ALA A 188 39.10 -0.50 -24.80
CA ALA A 188 39.21 -1.25 -26.05
C ALA A 188 39.78 -2.65 -25.82
N THR A 189 40.74 -2.78 -24.90
CA THR A 189 41.32 -4.06 -24.52
C THR A 189 40.29 -4.94 -23.81
N ASN A 190 39.55 -4.39 -22.85
CA ASN A 190 38.48 -5.09 -22.14
C ASN A 190 37.37 -5.55 -23.11
N LEU A 191 36.95 -4.69 -24.03
CA LEU A 191 35.98 -5.08 -25.07
C LEU A 191 36.48 -6.26 -25.91
N SER A 192 37.79 -6.34 -26.18
CA SER A 192 38.38 -7.45 -26.91
C SER A 192 38.44 -8.74 -26.09
N THR A 193 38.59 -8.66 -24.76
CA THR A 193 38.76 -9.84 -23.89
C THR A 193 37.45 -10.36 -23.34
N THR A 194 36.48 -9.49 -23.02
CA THR A 194 35.22 -9.87 -22.34
C THR A 194 34.24 -10.62 -23.23
N GLY A 195 34.25 -10.40 -24.55
CA GLY A 195 33.21 -10.96 -25.43
C GLY A 195 33.64 -12.13 -26.33
N GLN A 196 34.85 -12.69 -26.16
CA GLN A 196 35.48 -13.59 -27.15
C GLN A 196 35.42 -13.05 -28.59
N VAL A 197 35.33 -11.73 -28.75
CA VAL A 197 35.16 -11.09 -30.04
C VAL A 197 36.54 -10.99 -30.70
N SER A 198 36.62 -11.32 -31.99
CA SER A 198 37.88 -11.17 -32.71
C SER A 198 38.37 -9.73 -32.63
N ILE A 199 39.69 -9.53 -32.54
CA ILE A 199 40.32 -8.21 -32.49
C ILE A 199 39.82 -7.34 -33.66
N ALA A 200 39.65 -7.92 -34.85
CA ALA A 200 39.14 -7.21 -36.03
C ALA A 200 37.70 -6.69 -35.81
N SER A 201 36.81 -7.51 -35.26
CA SER A 201 35.44 -7.11 -34.95
C SER A 201 35.38 -6.05 -33.85
N THR A 202 36.20 -6.19 -32.80
CA THR A 202 36.32 -5.18 -31.74
C THR A 202 36.72 -3.83 -32.32
N VAL A 203 37.73 -3.80 -33.20
CA VAL A 203 38.15 -2.58 -33.89
C VAL A 203 37.00 -1.94 -34.67
N GLN A 204 36.20 -2.74 -35.39
CA GLN A 204 35.05 -2.21 -36.12
C GLN A 204 33.97 -1.64 -35.19
N TYR A 205 33.65 -2.33 -34.10
CA TYR A 205 32.67 -1.84 -33.12
C TYR A 205 33.12 -0.55 -32.45
N THR A 206 34.39 -0.48 -32.02
CA THR A 206 34.95 0.74 -31.45
C THR A 206 34.89 1.90 -32.45
N LYS A 207 35.20 1.67 -33.73
CA LYS A 207 35.04 2.68 -34.79
C LYS A 207 33.60 3.15 -34.95
N LYS A 208 32.63 2.24 -34.93
CA LYS A 208 31.19 2.58 -35.02
C LYS A 208 30.72 3.40 -33.81
N ILE A 209 31.15 3.05 -32.60
CA ILE A 209 30.82 3.81 -31.38
C ILE A 209 31.38 5.23 -31.46
N VAL A 210 32.65 5.37 -31.85
CA VAL A 210 33.27 6.70 -32.00
C VAL A 210 32.57 7.50 -33.10
N ALA A 211 32.22 6.87 -34.23
CA ALA A 211 31.47 7.51 -35.30
C ALA A 211 30.07 7.96 -34.85
N PHE A 212 29.38 7.14 -34.07
CA PHE A 212 28.09 7.49 -33.48
C PHE A 212 28.19 8.69 -32.53
N LEU A 213 29.22 8.71 -31.67
CA LEU A 213 29.40 9.77 -30.67
C LEU A 213 29.90 11.09 -31.24
N THR A 214 30.62 11.07 -32.36
CA THR A 214 31.29 12.26 -32.91
C THR A 214 30.75 12.71 -34.26
N GLY A 215 29.99 11.87 -34.96
CA GLY A 215 29.56 12.10 -36.34
C GLY A 215 30.66 11.91 -37.40
N TYR A 216 31.90 11.59 -37.01
CA TYR A 216 33.02 11.40 -37.93
C TYR A 216 33.46 9.93 -37.99
N SER A 217 33.73 9.40 -39.19
CA SER A 217 34.23 8.04 -39.36
C SER A 217 35.75 7.98 -39.10
N PRO A 218 36.22 7.32 -38.02
CA PRO A 218 37.63 7.33 -37.64
C PRO A 218 38.38 6.17 -38.30
N GLN A 219 38.42 6.15 -39.65
CA GLN A 219 38.98 5.04 -40.43
C GLN A 219 40.43 4.69 -40.05
N LEU A 220 41.25 5.70 -39.79
CA LEU A 220 42.69 5.57 -39.49
C LEU A 220 43.02 5.47 -38.01
N TRP A 221 42.04 5.50 -37.11
CA TRP A 221 42.33 5.57 -35.68
C TRP A 221 42.84 4.24 -35.15
N LEU A 222 42.00 3.21 -35.16
CA LEU A 222 42.32 1.94 -34.54
C LEU A 222 42.54 0.88 -35.61
N SER A 223 43.65 0.14 -35.52
CA SER A 223 43.92 -1.04 -36.33
C SER A 223 43.92 -2.28 -35.46
N ALA A 224 43.74 -3.45 -36.08
CA ALA A 224 43.84 -4.72 -35.39
C ALA A 224 45.25 -4.94 -34.81
N SER A 225 46.29 -4.48 -35.50
CA SER A 225 47.67 -4.57 -34.99
C SER A 225 47.89 -3.72 -33.74
N THR A 226 47.34 -2.51 -33.70
CA THR A 226 47.43 -1.64 -32.51
C THR A 226 46.70 -2.24 -31.33
N LEU A 227 45.47 -2.72 -31.51
CA LEU A 227 44.70 -3.35 -30.44
C LEU A 227 45.36 -4.66 -29.96
N SER A 228 45.90 -5.47 -30.87
CA SER A 228 46.67 -6.66 -30.53
C SER A 228 47.89 -6.33 -29.68
N ARG A 229 48.63 -5.28 -30.04
CA ARG A 229 49.78 -4.81 -29.26
C ARG A 229 49.36 -4.37 -27.87
N TRP A 230 48.30 -3.56 -27.73
CA TRP A 230 47.80 -3.16 -26.42
C TRP A 230 47.35 -4.33 -25.57
N THR A 231 46.66 -5.31 -26.16
CA THR A 231 46.22 -6.50 -25.44
C THR A 231 47.42 -7.28 -24.88
N LYS A 232 48.51 -7.39 -25.66
CA LYS A 232 49.76 -8.00 -25.18
C LYS A 232 50.43 -7.18 -24.09
N GLU A 233 50.54 -5.87 -24.27
CA GLU A 233 51.16 -4.96 -23.29
C GLU A 233 50.38 -4.95 -21.96
N VAL A 234 49.06 -4.86 -21.99
CA VAL A 234 48.19 -4.90 -20.81
C VAL A 234 48.27 -6.26 -20.12
N ALA A 235 48.26 -7.36 -20.88
CA ALA A 235 48.45 -8.69 -20.32
C ALA A 235 49.83 -8.83 -19.66
N GLN A 236 50.89 -8.32 -20.29
CA GLN A 236 52.24 -8.35 -19.75
C GLN A 236 52.36 -7.53 -18.46
N ILE A 237 51.80 -6.32 -18.41
CA ILE A 237 51.76 -5.49 -17.21
C ILE A 237 50.96 -6.21 -16.11
N SER A 238 49.78 -6.75 -16.44
CA SER A 238 48.97 -7.52 -15.49
C SER A 238 49.73 -8.73 -14.95
N ILE A 239 50.55 -9.41 -15.76
CA ILE A 239 51.38 -10.53 -15.31
C ILE A 239 52.52 -10.02 -14.43
N GLN A 240 53.16 -8.90 -14.77
CA GLN A 240 54.27 -8.32 -13.99
C GLN A 240 53.82 -7.73 -12.65
N ASP A 241 52.66 -7.09 -12.59
CA ASP A 241 52.09 -6.49 -11.38
C ASP A 241 51.51 -7.54 -10.43
N ASN A 242 51.08 -8.69 -10.96
CA ASN A 242 50.57 -9.82 -10.17
C ASN A 242 51.59 -10.96 -10.01
N LEU A 243 52.79 -10.82 -10.58
CA LEU A 243 53.94 -11.65 -10.23
C LEU A 243 54.35 -11.24 -8.82
N PRO A 244 54.26 -12.13 -7.82
CA PRO A 244 54.82 -11.81 -6.52
C PRO A 244 56.32 -11.61 -6.72
N GLN A 245 56.93 -10.66 -5.99
CA GLN A 245 58.38 -10.46 -5.96
C GLN A 245 59.11 -11.72 -5.45
N PHE A 246 59.13 -12.79 -6.25
CA PHE A 246 59.84 -14.03 -6.00
C PHE A 246 61.21 -13.95 -6.67
N SER A 247 62.03 -13.02 -6.18
CA SER A 247 63.48 -13.08 -6.37
C SER A 247 64.16 -13.32 -5.03
N SER A 248 63.70 -14.30 -4.27
CA SER A 248 64.58 -15.16 -3.48
C SER A 248 63.78 -16.33 -2.92
N ARG A 249 64.37 -17.52 -3.05
CA ARG A 249 64.01 -18.79 -2.41
C ARG A 249 63.03 -19.67 -3.20
N PHE A 250 63.57 -20.86 -3.51
CA PHE A 250 62.95 -22.08 -4.07
C PHE A 250 62.64 -21.99 -5.58
N SER A 251 63.38 -22.57 -6.52
CA SER A 251 64.06 -23.88 -6.62
C SER A 251 63.24 -25.05 -6.06
N SER A 252 62.76 -25.86 -6.99
CA SER A 252 62.03 -27.12 -6.85
C SER A 252 60.57 -27.04 -6.38
N TYR A 253 59.72 -27.64 -7.21
CA TYR A 253 58.26 -27.82 -7.14
C TYR A 253 57.40 -26.65 -7.59
N GLU A 254 56.70 -26.88 -8.71
CA GLU A 254 55.48 -26.17 -9.09
C GLU A 254 54.52 -26.11 -7.91
N PRO A 255 53.87 -24.95 -7.69
CA PRO A 255 52.50 -24.97 -7.22
C PRO A 255 51.61 -24.14 -8.15
N MET A 256 50.67 -24.84 -8.76
CA MET A 256 49.26 -24.48 -8.90
C MET A 256 48.91 -23.06 -8.43
N LEU A 257 48.66 -22.17 -9.39
CA LEU A 257 47.66 -21.12 -9.22
C LEU A 257 46.49 -21.52 -10.11
N THR A 258 45.47 -22.10 -9.48
CA THR A 258 44.18 -22.33 -10.10
C THR A 258 43.58 -20.98 -10.44
N ILE A 259 43.72 -20.58 -11.70
CA ILE A 259 42.81 -19.65 -12.36
C ILE A 259 41.42 -20.23 -12.15
N LEU A 260 40.56 -19.48 -11.44
CA LEU A 260 39.12 -19.71 -11.40
C LEU A 260 38.65 -19.81 -12.86
N ASN A 261 38.53 -21.05 -13.32
CA ASN A 261 38.16 -21.39 -14.67
C ASN A 261 36.74 -20.90 -14.92
N MET A 262 36.50 -20.31 -16.10
CA MET A 262 35.16 -19.96 -16.59
C MET A 262 34.21 -21.17 -16.75
N LYS A 263 34.64 -22.38 -16.38
CA LYS A 263 33.80 -23.60 -16.32
C LYS A 263 32.82 -23.60 -15.14
N ASP A 264 32.92 -22.66 -14.21
CA ASP A 264 32.00 -22.58 -13.05
C ASP A 264 30.74 -21.74 -13.32
N LEU A 265 30.63 -21.07 -14.47
CA LEU A 265 29.36 -20.49 -14.92
C LEU A 265 28.32 -21.58 -15.22
N ASP A 266 28.77 -22.76 -15.62
CA ASP A 266 27.94 -23.96 -15.79
C ASP A 266 27.48 -24.52 -14.42
N GLN A 267 28.13 -24.09 -13.33
CA GLN A 267 27.77 -24.41 -11.93
C GLN A 267 26.95 -23.29 -11.26
N CYS A 268 26.69 -22.18 -11.97
CA CYS A 268 25.81 -21.10 -11.52
C CYS A 268 24.35 -21.52 -11.73
N SER A 269 23.93 -22.56 -11.02
CA SER A 269 22.57 -23.05 -11.03
C SER A 269 21.66 -22.12 -10.22
N ALA A 270 20.35 -22.21 -10.44
CA ALA A 270 19.36 -21.53 -9.60
C ALA A 270 19.56 -21.82 -8.10
N LEU A 271 20.11 -23.00 -7.77
CA LEU A 271 20.43 -23.42 -6.41
C LEU A 271 21.58 -22.59 -5.80
N THR A 272 22.62 -22.33 -6.60
CA THR A 272 23.81 -21.58 -6.18
C THR A 272 23.46 -20.11 -5.93
N VAL A 273 22.62 -19.54 -6.81
CA VAL A 273 22.07 -18.19 -6.64
C VAL A 273 21.14 -18.13 -5.42
N SER A 274 20.26 -19.13 -5.21
CA SER A 274 19.38 -19.15 -4.05
C SER A 274 20.14 -19.27 -2.73
N SER A 275 21.24 -20.04 -2.70
CA SER A 275 22.08 -20.16 -1.50
C SER A 275 22.78 -18.83 -1.17
N SER A 276 23.36 -18.14 -2.16
CA SER A 276 23.97 -16.82 -1.92
C SER A 276 22.96 -15.76 -1.51
N VAL A 277 21.74 -15.80 -2.06
CA VAL A 277 20.63 -14.91 -1.64
C VAL A 277 20.17 -15.27 -0.22
N GLY A 278 20.06 -16.55 0.11
CA GLY A 278 19.75 -17.02 1.46
C GLY A 278 20.78 -16.58 2.50
N GLU A 279 22.08 -16.68 2.18
CA GLU A 279 23.16 -16.18 3.03
C GLU A 279 23.09 -14.66 3.23
N ALA A 280 22.75 -13.89 2.18
CA ALA A 280 22.57 -12.45 2.28
C ALA A 280 21.36 -12.07 3.15
N ILE A 281 20.27 -12.83 3.07
CA ILE A 281 19.07 -12.65 3.89
C ILE A 281 19.37 -12.92 5.37
N ILE A 282 20.07 -14.03 5.67
CA ILE A 282 20.52 -14.38 7.02
C ILE A 282 21.49 -13.32 7.56
N LYS A 283 22.48 -12.92 6.76
CA LYS A 283 23.49 -11.92 7.13
C LYS A 283 22.89 -10.55 7.46
N ASN A 284 21.80 -10.18 6.82
CA ASN A 284 21.10 -8.91 7.05
C ASN A 284 19.91 -9.04 8.03
N SER A 285 19.72 -10.21 8.66
CA SER A 285 18.59 -10.46 9.57
C SER A 285 17.22 -10.15 8.97
N LEU A 286 17.10 -10.33 7.65
CA LEU A 286 15.84 -10.13 6.94
C LEU A 286 14.96 -11.36 7.21
N ASN A 287 13.79 -11.15 7.80
CA ASN A 287 12.81 -12.21 8.00
C ASN A 287 12.16 -12.51 6.63
N PRO A 288 12.43 -13.68 6.02
CA PRO A 288 11.94 -13.98 4.67
C PRO A 288 10.41 -13.94 4.60
N ALA A 289 9.72 -14.31 5.69
CA ALA A 289 8.26 -14.28 5.75
C ALA A 289 7.70 -12.85 5.72
N GLN A 290 8.36 -11.90 6.39
CA GLN A 290 7.96 -10.48 6.36
C GLN A 290 8.27 -9.83 5.01
N SER A 291 9.37 -10.21 4.36
CA SER A 291 9.72 -9.70 3.04
C SER A 291 8.77 -10.14 1.92
N ILE A 292 7.92 -11.14 2.20
CA ILE A 292 6.97 -11.72 1.25
C ILE A 292 5.53 -11.29 1.57
N GLU A 293 5.18 -11.07 2.85
CA GLU A 293 3.87 -10.49 3.21
C GLU A 293 3.76 -9.02 2.80
N HIS A 294 4.88 -8.30 2.77
CA HIS A 294 4.97 -6.89 2.42
C HIS A 294 6.17 -6.61 1.50
N PRO A 295 6.16 -7.10 0.25
CA PRO A 295 7.25 -6.87 -0.71
C PRO A 295 7.45 -5.38 -1.02
N ASP A 296 6.36 -4.61 -0.93
CA ASP A 296 6.32 -3.17 -1.01
C ASP A 296 7.04 -2.47 0.16
N GLU A 297 7.15 -3.10 1.34
CA GLU A 297 7.90 -2.58 2.49
C GLU A 297 9.40 -2.90 2.45
N VAL A 298 9.81 -3.93 1.72
CA VAL A 298 11.22 -4.34 1.59
C VAL A 298 11.91 -3.68 0.40
N PHE A 299 11.17 -3.51 -0.70
CA PHE A 299 11.68 -2.87 -1.93
C PHE A 299 11.08 -1.47 -2.14
N VAL A 300 10.74 -0.76 -1.05
CA VAL A 300 10.08 0.57 -1.10
C VAL A 300 10.82 1.52 -2.02
N GLU A 301 12.15 1.61 -1.86
CA GLU A 301 12.98 2.57 -2.59
C GLU A 301 13.06 2.19 -4.07
N GLU A 302 13.18 0.90 -4.38
CA GLU A 302 13.26 0.35 -5.72
C GLU A 302 11.91 0.46 -6.47
N PHE A 303 10.79 0.20 -5.80
CA PHE A 303 9.46 0.37 -6.37
C PHE A 303 9.11 1.84 -6.57
N LEU A 304 9.52 2.74 -5.66
CA LEU A 304 9.35 4.19 -5.87
C LEU A 304 10.14 4.68 -7.09
N LEU A 305 11.37 4.20 -7.27
CA LEU A 305 12.18 4.52 -8.45
C LEU A 305 11.56 3.94 -9.73
N ALA A 306 11.09 2.70 -9.71
CA ALA A 306 10.46 2.07 -10.86
C ALA A 306 9.14 2.77 -11.25
N TYR A 307 8.35 3.21 -10.27
CA TYR A 307 7.11 3.96 -10.49
C TYR A 307 7.36 5.33 -11.16
N GLU A 308 8.49 5.97 -10.89
CA GLU A 308 8.85 7.25 -11.52
C GLU A 308 9.34 7.11 -12.98
N ILE A 309 9.79 5.91 -13.38
CA ILE A 309 10.47 5.67 -14.65
C ILE A 309 9.59 4.90 -15.64
N LEU A 310 8.78 3.95 -15.15
CA LEU A 310 8.02 3.04 -16.00
C LEU A 310 6.59 3.55 -16.29
N PRO A 311 6.07 3.30 -17.50
CA PRO A 311 4.63 3.36 -17.77
C PRO A 311 3.83 2.49 -16.78
N GLU A 312 2.58 2.88 -16.51
CA GLU A 312 1.75 2.24 -15.47
C GLU A 312 1.51 0.74 -15.72
N ASP A 313 1.36 0.35 -16.99
CA ASP A 313 1.22 -1.05 -17.42
C ASP A 313 2.50 -1.86 -17.22
N GLU A 314 3.67 -1.29 -17.51
CA GLU A 314 4.98 -1.94 -17.28
C GLU A 314 5.32 -2.04 -15.79
N PHE A 315 4.92 -1.05 -14.98
CA PHE A 315 5.11 -1.08 -13.54
C PHE A 315 4.27 -2.18 -12.87
N VAL A 316 3.01 -2.34 -13.31
CA VAL A 316 2.13 -3.42 -12.83
C VAL A 316 2.71 -4.79 -13.21
N ASP A 317 3.23 -4.97 -14.43
CA ASP A 317 3.87 -6.23 -14.84
C ASP A 317 5.13 -6.53 -14.01
N LEU A 318 5.98 -5.53 -13.77
CA LEU A 318 7.15 -5.67 -12.90
C LEU A 318 6.77 -6.13 -11.50
N THR A 319 5.75 -5.51 -10.91
CA THR A 319 5.27 -5.82 -9.55
C THR A 319 4.77 -7.27 -9.47
N ASN A 320 3.95 -7.68 -10.43
CA ASN A 320 3.46 -9.06 -10.55
C ASN A 320 4.61 -10.08 -10.73
N ARG A 321 5.67 -9.73 -11.46
CA ARG A 321 6.83 -10.61 -11.67
C ARG A 321 7.68 -10.76 -10.41
N VAL A 322 7.86 -9.68 -9.66
CA VAL A 322 8.57 -9.70 -8.36
C VAL A 322 7.78 -10.53 -7.35
N GLU A 323 6.47 -10.31 -7.21
CA GLU A 323 5.61 -11.11 -6.33
C GLU A 323 5.65 -12.60 -6.69
N ASN A 324 5.46 -12.95 -7.96
CA ASN A 324 5.52 -14.34 -8.41
C ASN A 324 6.90 -14.98 -8.20
N GLY A 325 7.99 -14.21 -8.37
CA GLY A 325 9.34 -14.67 -8.09
C GLY A 325 9.56 -14.98 -6.61
N LEU A 326 9.06 -14.11 -5.72
CA LEU A 326 9.13 -14.29 -4.27
C LEU A 326 8.31 -15.50 -3.80
N VAL A 327 7.11 -15.71 -4.36
CA VAL A 327 6.29 -16.90 -4.07
C VAL A 327 7.02 -18.18 -4.46
N LYS A 328 7.61 -18.22 -5.66
CA LYS A 328 8.39 -19.39 -6.12
C LYS A 328 9.64 -19.65 -5.28
N ALA A 329 10.34 -18.59 -4.86
CA ALA A 329 11.49 -18.71 -3.97
C ALA A 329 11.09 -19.28 -2.60
N LEU A 330 9.92 -18.90 -2.07
CA LEU A 330 9.38 -19.45 -0.83
C LEU A 330 9.02 -20.93 -0.94
N GLU A 331 8.38 -21.32 -2.05
CA GLU A 331 8.06 -22.73 -2.32
C GLU A 331 9.32 -23.58 -2.43
N ALA A 332 10.39 -23.04 -3.02
CA ALA A 332 11.69 -23.70 -3.10
C ALA A 332 12.39 -23.78 -1.74
N PHE A 333 12.30 -22.73 -0.90
CA PHE A 333 12.88 -22.72 0.44
C PHE A 333 12.18 -23.68 1.43
N LYS A 334 10.89 -23.93 1.22
CA LYS A 334 10.10 -24.88 2.04
C LYS A 334 10.31 -26.35 1.67
N LYS A 335 10.98 -26.65 0.56
CA LYS A 335 11.31 -28.01 0.09
C LYS A 335 12.69 -28.42 0.54
#